data_AF-W4L5L0-F1
#
_entry.id   AF-W4L5L0-F1
#
_cell.length_a   1.000
_cell.length_b   1.000
_cell.length_c   1.000
_cell.angle_alpha   90.00
_cell.angle_beta   90.00
_cell.angle_gamma   90.00
#
_symmetry.space_group_name_H-M   'P 1'
#
loop_
_entity.id
_entity.type
_entity.pdbx_description
1 polymer ?
#
loop_
_entity_poly.entity_id
_entity_poly.type
_entity_poly.pdbx_seq_one_letter_code
_entity_poly.pdbx_strand_id
1 'polypeptide(L)'
;MSQTLLEMAKELVTELIHVHQLAPSDAASLLHRTHETLLRLQQDETAKPEVLEGQPTRAVSMSWKSSIGKRTVTCLECGAKFRQLSLRHLRKHNLDPRSYRIKYGIPSSQSLSAREATARRRELAQQVRPWELARAKRLGTNKPA
;
A
#
# COMPACT_ATOMS: atom_id res chain seq x y z
N MET A 1 5.03 -26.75 -21.47
CA MET A 1 3.73 -26.12 -21.15
C MET A 1 3.68 -25.97 -19.64
N SER A 2 3.45 -24.77 -19.11
CA SER A 2 3.31 -24.55 -17.67
C SER A 2 2.03 -25.23 -17.19
N GLN A 3 2.16 -26.28 -16.38
CA GLN A 3 1.01 -26.96 -15.78
C GLN A 3 0.27 -26.00 -14.85
N THR A 4 -1.06 -25.99 -14.94
CA THR A 4 -1.91 -25.24 -14.02
C THR A 4 -1.92 -25.89 -12.63
N LEU A 5 -2.14 -25.12 -11.57
CA LEU A 5 -2.25 -25.66 -10.20
C LEU A 5 -3.31 -26.76 -10.08
N LEU A 6 -4.36 -26.65 -10.89
CA LEU A 6 -5.45 -27.61 -10.93
C LEU A 6 -5.01 -28.94 -11.56
N GLU A 7 -4.20 -28.89 -12.61
CA GLU A 7 -3.60 -30.07 -13.23
C GLU A 7 -2.61 -30.76 -12.27
N MET A 8 -1.76 -30.00 -11.57
CA MET A 8 -0.83 -30.56 -10.58
C MET A 8 -1.57 -31.20 -9.39
N ALA A 9 -2.61 -30.54 -8.87
CA ALA A 9 -3.43 -31.09 -7.79
C ALA A 9 -4.15 -32.38 -8.22
N LYS A 10 -4.67 -32.42 -9.46
CA LYS A 10 -5.31 -33.61 -10.03
C LYS A 10 -4.32 -34.78 -10.10
N GLU A 11 -3.14 -34.58 -10.67
CA GLU A 11 -2.11 -35.61 -10.82
C GLU A 11 -1.68 -36.18 -9.47
N LEU A 12 -1.45 -35.31 -8.47
CA LEU A 12 -1.08 -35.75 -7.13
C LEU A 12 -2.18 -36.57 -6.45
N VAL A 13 -3.44 -36.17 -6.57
CA VAL A 13 -4.57 -36.89 -5.97
C VAL A 13 -4.81 -38.22 -6.68
N THR A 14 -4.65 -38.31 -8.00
CA THR A 14 -4.77 -39.58 -8.72
C THR A 14 -3.70 -40.57 -8.29
N GLU A 15 -2.45 -40.14 -8.15
CA GLU A 15 -1.38 -40.99 -7.63
C GLU A 15 -1.64 -41.40 -6.17
N LEU A 16 -2.15 -40.49 -5.34
CA LEU A 16 -2.48 -40.81 -3.95
C LEU A 16 -3.59 -41.87 -3.84
N ILE A 17 -4.59 -41.83 -4.72
CA ILE A 17 -5.69 -42.82 -4.77
C ILE A 17 -5.19 -44.17 -5.29
N HIS A 18 -4.21 -44.18 -6.21
CA HIS A 18 -3.59 -45.41 -6.68
C HIS A 18 -2.75 -46.10 -5.60
N VAL A 19 -2.04 -45.32 -4.77
CA VAL A 19 -1.18 -45.84 -3.69
C VAL A 19 -1.96 -46.16 -2.42
N HIS A 20 -3.00 -45.38 -2.12
CA HIS A 20 -3.87 -45.56 -0.97
C HIS A 20 -5.30 -45.70 -1.47
N GLN A 21 -5.88 -46.89 -1.33
CA GLN A 21 -7.29 -47.15 -1.62
C GLN A 21 -8.17 -46.36 -0.64
N LEU A 22 -8.38 -45.09 -0.95
CA LEU A 22 -9.13 -44.14 -0.15
C LEU A 22 -10.62 -44.27 -0.45
N ALA A 23 -11.44 -44.01 0.57
CA ALA A 23 -12.88 -43.93 0.39
C ALA A 23 -13.24 -42.71 -0.50
N PRO A 24 -14.28 -42.83 -1.36
CA PRO A 24 -14.66 -41.75 -2.29
C PRO A 24 -15.09 -40.46 -1.58
N SER A 25 -15.50 -40.53 -0.31
CA SER A 25 -15.80 -39.37 0.53
C SER A 25 -14.56 -38.52 0.82
N ASP A 26 -13.39 -39.14 0.91
CA ASP A 26 -12.17 -38.49 1.38
C ASP A 26 -11.41 -37.84 0.22
N ALA A 27 -11.61 -38.35 -0.99
CA ALA A 27 -10.98 -37.84 -2.22
C ALA A 27 -11.29 -36.35 -2.46
N ALA A 28 -12.54 -35.92 -2.26
CA ALA A 28 -12.93 -34.53 -2.45
C ALA A 28 -12.25 -33.59 -1.43
N SER A 29 -12.22 -34.00 -0.16
CA SER A 29 -11.58 -33.22 0.90
C SER A 29 -10.05 -33.11 0.72
N LEU A 30 -9.41 -34.17 0.23
CA LEU A 30 -7.99 -34.20 -0.07
C LEU A 30 -7.64 -33.33 -1.28
N LEU A 31 -8.47 -33.30 -2.32
CA LEU A 31 -8.29 -32.41 -3.46
C LEU A 31 -8.35 -30.94 -3.03
N HIS A 32 -9.33 -30.57 -2.19
CA HIS A 32 -9.40 -29.20 -1.66
C HIS A 32 -8.17 -28.84 -0.83
N ARG A 33 -7.73 -29.74 0.06
CA ARG A 33 -6.54 -29.51 0.91
C ARG A 33 -5.27 -29.37 0.10
N THR A 34 -5.04 -30.25 -0.87
CA THR A 34 -3.85 -30.22 -1.74
C THR A 34 -3.82 -28.96 -2.58
N HIS A 35 -4.94 -28.58 -3.19
CA HIS A 35 -5.07 -27.34 -3.93
C HIS A 35 -4.82 -26.11 -3.05
N GLU A 36 -5.35 -26.08 -1.83
CA GLU A 36 -5.08 -24.99 -0.88
C GLU A 36 -3.60 -24.92 -0.49
N THR A 37 -2.95 -26.07 -0.25
CA THR A 37 -1.51 -26.10 0.07
C THR A 37 -0.64 -25.62 -1.10
N LEU A 38 -0.99 -26.01 -2.33
CA LEU A 38 -0.27 -25.56 -3.53
C LEU A 38 -0.48 -24.06 -3.78
N LEU A 39 -1.68 -23.54 -3.53
CA LEU A 39 -1.94 -22.10 -3.58
C LEU A 39 -1.10 -21.33 -2.55
N ARG A 40 -1.00 -21.82 -1.32
CA ARG A 40 -0.16 -21.20 -0.28
C ARG A 40 1.31 -21.21 -0.68
N LEU A 41 1.81 -22.34 -1.17
CA LEU A 41 3.20 -22.46 -1.63
C LEU A 41 3.49 -21.55 -2.84
N GLN A 42 2.55 -21.41 -3.77
CA GLN A 42 2.68 -20.44 -4.87
C GLN A 42 2.70 -19.01 -4.35
N GLN A 43 1.88 -18.67 -3.36
CA GLN A 43 1.89 -17.36 -2.71
C GLN A 43 3.21 -17.09 -1.97
N ASP A 44 3.76 -18.08 -1.27
CA ASP A 44 5.06 -17.98 -0.60
C ASP A 44 6.23 -17.86 -1.60
N GLU A 45 6.19 -18.58 -2.72
CA GLU A 45 7.23 -18.52 -3.75
C GLU A 45 7.17 -17.22 -4.57
N THR A 46 5.96 -16.71 -4.83
CA THR A 46 5.78 -15.37 -5.41
C THR A 46 6.01 -14.24 -4.40
N ALA A 47 6.00 -14.54 -3.09
CA ALA A 47 6.41 -13.62 -2.03
C ALA A 47 7.94 -13.54 -1.87
N LYS A 48 8.60 -13.07 -2.92
CA LYS A 48 9.80 -12.21 -2.76
C LYS A 48 9.37 -11.00 -1.92
N PRO A 49 10.23 -10.34 -1.10
CA PRO A 49 9.77 -9.35 -0.11
C PRO A 49 9.35 -8.04 -0.78
N GLU A 50 8.21 -8.05 -1.47
CA GLU A 50 7.47 -6.90 -1.88
C GLU A 50 6.33 -6.71 -0.88
N VAL A 51 6.60 -5.78 0.05
CA VAL A 51 5.63 -4.85 0.64
C VAL A 51 4.17 -5.24 0.41
N LEU A 52 3.64 -6.02 1.36
CA LEU A 52 2.25 -6.36 1.61
C LEU A 52 1.21 -5.32 1.10
N GLU A 53 0.69 -5.55 -0.10
CA GLU A 53 -0.70 -5.31 -0.50
C GLU A 53 -1.40 -6.68 -0.49
N GLY A 54 -2.65 -6.88 -0.09
CA GLY A 54 -3.63 -6.03 0.52
C GLY A 54 -4.71 -6.97 1.06
N GLN A 55 -5.04 -6.84 2.33
CA GLN A 55 -6.26 -7.45 2.88
C GLN A 55 -7.36 -6.38 2.77
N PRO A 56 -8.52 -6.66 2.16
CA PRO A 56 -9.63 -5.73 2.15
C PRO A 56 -10.37 -5.85 3.49
N THR A 57 -9.72 -5.49 4.60
CA THR A 57 -10.40 -5.48 5.89
C THR A 57 -11.00 -4.11 6.12
N ARG A 58 -12.32 -4.08 5.86
CA ARG A 58 -13.28 -3.06 6.30
C ARG A 58 -13.06 -1.66 5.72
N ALA A 59 -14.10 -1.19 5.06
CA ALA A 59 -14.49 0.21 5.02
C ALA A 59 -14.73 0.74 6.45
N VAL A 60 -13.70 0.77 7.28
CA VAL A 60 -13.67 1.67 8.42
C VAL A 60 -13.38 3.01 7.80
N SER A 61 -14.25 3.96 8.07
CA SER A 61 -14.11 5.40 7.87
C SER A 61 -12.73 5.89 8.34
N MET A 62 -11.69 5.62 7.55
CA MET A 62 -10.35 6.08 7.82
C MET A 62 -10.39 7.58 7.61
N SER A 63 -10.51 8.30 8.73
CA SER A 63 -10.37 9.75 8.75
C SER A 63 -9.09 10.13 8.01
N TRP A 64 -9.12 11.26 7.32
CA TRP A 64 -7.96 11.78 6.59
C TRP A 64 -6.69 11.86 7.46
N LYS A 65 -6.86 12.02 8.79
CA LYS A 65 -5.79 12.02 9.79
C LYS A 65 -5.06 10.68 9.90
N SER A 66 -5.80 9.58 9.80
CA SER A 66 -5.23 8.22 9.86
C SER A 66 -4.52 7.82 8.56
N SER A 67 -4.91 8.44 7.45
CA SER A 67 -4.30 8.16 6.13
C SER A 67 -2.86 8.65 6.01
N ILE A 68 -2.48 9.67 6.79
CA ILE A 68 -1.15 10.27 6.76
C ILE A 68 -0.32 9.74 7.93
N GLY A 69 0.46 8.69 7.66
CA GLY A 69 1.41 8.12 8.60
C GLY A 69 2.72 8.89 8.71
N LYS A 70 3.60 8.42 9.61
CA LYS A 70 4.94 8.99 9.82
C LYS A 70 5.83 8.82 8.58
N ARG A 71 5.93 7.58 8.07
CA ARG A 71 6.78 7.17 6.93
C ARG A 71 6.03 7.00 5.61
N THR A 72 4.73 6.72 5.68
CA THR A 72 3.88 6.37 4.55
C THR A 72 2.55 7.12 4.59
N VAL A 73 1.92 7.27 3.44
CA VAL A 73 0.56 7.80 3.23
C VAL A 73 -0.23 6.76 2.48
N THR A 74 -1.41 6.44 2.98
CA THR A 74 -2.33 5.51 2.34
C THR A 74 -3.31 6.28 1.47
N CYS A 75 -3.49 5.85 0.22
CA CYS A 75 -4.54 6.39 -0.64
C CYS A 75 -5.91 5.89 -0.18
N LEU A 76 -6.87 6.79 -0.05
CA LEU A 76 -8.22 6.48 0.42
C LEU A 76 -9.11 5.84 -0.66
N GLU A 77 -8.61 5.71 -1.90
CA GLU A 77 -9.35 5.12 -3.01
C GLU A 77 -8.94 3.69 -3.32
N CYS A 78 -7.64 3.41 -3.27
CA CYS A 78 -7.10 2.10 -3.58
C CYS A 78 -6.46 1.40 -2.38
N GLY A 79 -6.26 2.08 -1.25
CA GLY A 79 -5.56 1.52 -0.10
C GLY A 79 -4.05 1.37 -0.28
N ALA A 80 -3.49 1.73 -1.44
CA ALA A 80 -2.07 1.64 -1.70
C ALA A 80 -1.27 2.63 -0.85
N LYS A 81 -0.10 2.19 -0.36
CA LYS A 81 0.78 2.96 0.53
C LYS A 81 1.91 3.58 -0.28
N PHE A 82 2.02 4.90 -0.22
CA PHE A 82 3.06 5.67 -0.89
C PHE A 82 3.83 6.52 0.11
N ARG A 83 5.04 6.97 -0.25
CA ARG A 83 5.73 8.02 0.53
C ARG A 83 5.11 9.41 0.30
N GLN A 84 4.50 9.59 -0.87
CA GLN A 84 3.75 10.77 -1.27
C GLN A 84 2.69 10.37 -2.31
N LEU A 85 1.46 10.89 -2.19
CA LEU A 85 0.49 10.82 -3.29
C LEU A 85 0.97 11.71 -4.43
N SER A 86 1.38 11.06 -5.52
CA SER A 86 1.78 11.74 -6.75
C SER A 86 0.57 12.06 -7.62
N LEU A 87 0.68 13.11 -8.44
CA LEU A 87 -0.35 13.44 -9.43
C LEU A 87 -0.58 12.28 -10.41
N ARG A 88 0.47 11.50 -10.71
CA ARG A 88 0.37 10.30 -11.56
C ARG A 88 -0.61 9.28 -10.98
N HIS A 89 -0.58 9.07 -9.66
CA HIS A 89 -1.50 8.15 -9.00
C HIS A 89 -2.93 8.69 -8.97
N LEU A 90 -3.11 9.97 -8.62
CA LEU A 90 -4.42 10.61 -8.64
C LEU A 90 -5.08 10.60 -10.04
N ARG A 91 -4.28 10.78 -11.09
CA ARG A 91 -4.76 10.69 -12.49
C ARG A 91 -5.25 9.29 -12.87
N LYS A 92 -4.70 8.21 -12.31
CA LYS A 92 -5.23 6.85 -12.53
C LYS A 92 -6.67 6.71 -12.03
N HIS A 93 -7.04 7.51 -11.03
CA HIS A 93 -8.38 7.57 -10.49
C HIS A 93 -9.23 8.70 -11.09
N ASN A 94 -8.74 9.36 -12.16
CA ASN A 94 -9.38 10.52 -12.79
C ASN A 94 -9.64 11.68 -11.81
N LEU A 95 -8.79 11.83 -10.80
CA LEU A 95 -8.92 12.88 -9.80
C LEU A 95 -7.74 13.85 -9.82
N ASP A 96 -8.06 15.09 -9.47
CA ASP A 96 -7.09 16.12 -9.17
C ASP A 96 -6.83 16.23 -7.67
N PRO A 97 -5.66 16.76 -7.26
CA PRO A 97 -5.36 16.99 -5.85
C PRO A 97 -6.40 17.86 -5.14
N ARG A 98 -7.06 18.79 -5.83
CA ARG A 98 -8.15 19.58 -5.25
C ARG A 98 -9.40 18.74 -5.04
N SER A 99 -9.85 18.04 -6.08
CA SER A 99 -11.04 17.18 -6.03
C SER A 99 -10.89 16.07 -4.97
N TYR A 100 -9.71 15.47 -4.87
CA TYR A 100 -9.38 14.48 -3.84
C TYR A 100 -9.49 15.06 -2.42
N ARG A 101 -8.99 16.28 -2.18
CA ARG A 101 -9.13 16.93 -0.87
C ARG A 101 -10.59 17.23 -0.51
N ILE A 102 -11.39 17.70 -1.47
CA ILE A 102 -12.81 17.99 -1.25
C ILE A 102 -13.56 16.70 -0.93
N LYS A 103 -13.34 15.63 -1.72
CA LYS A 103 -13.99 14.32 -1.55
C LYS A 103 -13.76 13.72 -0.17
N TYR A 104 -12.56 13.91 0.39
CA TYR A 104 -12.16 13.33 1.68
C TYR A 104 -12.12 14.34 2.83
N GLY A 105 -12.57 15.58 2.63
CA GLY A 105 -12.58 16.63 3.66
C GLY A 105 -11.18 17.00 4.19
N ILE A 106 -10.14 16.90 3.35
CA ILE A 106 -8.76 17.21 3.74
C ILE A 106 -8.52 18.73 3.62
N PRO A 107 -8.01 19.40 4.66
CA PRO A 107 -7.69 20.83 4.57
C PRO A 107 -6.64 21.11 3.50
N SER A 108 -6.76 22.25 2.81
CA SER A 108 -5.86 22.65 1.73
C SER A 108 -4.41 22.84 2.17
N SER A 109 -4.19 23.18 3.44
CA SER A 109 -2.88 23.36 4.07
C SER A 109 -2.14 22.04 4.33
N GLN A 110 -2.85 20.91 4.31
CA GLN A 110 -2.26 19.61 4.60
C GLN A 110 -1.58 19.01 3.36
N SER A 111 -0.34 18.58 3.54
CA SER A 111 0.43 17.86 2.54
C SER A 111 -0.11 16.44 2.37
N LEU A 112 -0.31 16.01 1.11
CA LEU A 112 -0.64 14.61 0.75
C LEU A 112 0.60 13.69 0.77
N SER A 113 1.59 14.02 1.61
CA SER A 113 2.87 13.32 1.74
C SER A 113 3.11 12.90 3.17
N ALA A 114 3.99 11.91 3.38
CA ALA A 114 4.32 11.44 4.71
C ALA A 114 4.87 12.58 5.57
N ARG A 115 4.68 12.51 6.89
CA ARG A 115 5.13 13.57 7.81
C ARG A 115 6.63 13.79 7.73
N GLU A 116 7.41 12.71 7.64
CA GLU A 116 8.87 12.79 7.45
C GLU A 116 9.26 13.45 6.13
N ALA A 117 8.57 13.12 5.02
CA ALA A 117 8.85 13.73 3.73
C ALA A 117 8.56 15.24 3.72
N THR A 118 7.50 15.65 4.40
CA THR A 118 7.14 17.06 4.56
C THR A 118 8.13 17.80 5.47
N ALA A 119 8.57 17.16 6.56
CA ALA A 119 9.59 17.71 7.46
C ALA A 119 10.93 17.91 6.75
N ARG A 120 11.40 16.90 6.00
CA ARG A 120 12.66 16.98 5.24
C ARG A 120 12.65 18.10 4.21
N ARG A 121 11.53 18.31 3.52
CA ARG A 121 11.39 19.46 2.60
C ARG A 121 11.45 20.80 3.31
N ARG A 122 10.82 20.94 4.48
CA ARG A 122 10.90 22.18 5.27
C ARG A 122 12.32 22.48 5.74
N GLU A 123 13.08 21.46 6.12
CA GLU A 123 14.49 21.61 6.50
C GLU A 123 15.35 22.05 5.32
N LEU A 124 15.21 21.39 4.17
CA LEU A 124 15.91 21.79 2.94
C LEU A 124 15.54 23.21 2.51
N ALA A 125 14.27 23.60 2.59
CA ALA A 125 13.85 24.95 2.26
C ALA A 125 14.47 26.02 3.18
N GLN A 126 14.69 25.71 4.46
CA GLN A 126 15.37 26.61 5.38
C GLN A 126 16.86 26.76 5.03
N GLN A 127 17.53 25.67 4.63
CA GLN A 127 18.93 25.70 4.19
C GLN A 127 19.11 26.46 2.86
N VAL A 128 18.17 26.33 1.93
CA VAL A 128 18.22 26.91 0.57
C VAL A 128 17.69 28.36 0.53
N ARG A 129 17.31 28.96 1.66
CA ARG A 129 16.86 30.36 1.76
C ARG A 129 17.92 31.37 2.31
N PRO A 130 19.19 31.40 1.83
CA PRO A 130 20.15 32.42 2.25
C PRO A 130 19.66 33.86 2.07
N TRP A 131 18.95 34.14 0.96
CA TRP A 131 18.52 35.50 0.62
C TRP A 131 17.40 36.07 1.51
N GLU A 132 16.67 35.22 2.23
CA GLU A 132 15.58 35.64 3.12
C GLU A 132 16.11 35.91 4.52
N LEU A 133 17.05 35.09 4.98
CA LEU A 133 17.81 35.34 6.20
C LEU A 133 18.61 36.65 6.06
N ALA A 134 19.23 36.89 4.90
CA ALA A 134 19.93 38.13 4.61
C ALA A 134 19.00 39.36 4.52
N ARG A 135 17.75 39.19 4.04
CA ARG A 135 16.75 40.26 4.00
C ARG A 135 16.18 40.55 5.39
N ALA A 136 15.89 39.52 6.19
CA ALA A 136 15.41 39.63 7.56
C ALA A 136 16.46 40.29 8.49
N LYS A 137 17.74 39.94 8.33
CA LYS A 137 18.85 40.57 9.07
C LYS A 137 19.01 42.05 8.72
N ARG A 138 18.73 42.45 7.46
CA ARG A 138 18.74 43.86 7.03
C ARG A 138 17.52 44.65 7.51
N LEU A 139 16.37 44.00 7.69
CA LEU A 139 15.13 44.64 8.13
C LEU A 139 14.99 44.78 9.66
N GLY A 140 15.94 44.26 10.44
CA GLY A 140 16.04 44.59 11.87
C GLY A 140 14.78 44.33 12.70
N THR A 141 14.02 43.28 12.41
CA THR A 141 12.84 42.93 13.23
C THR A 141 13.32 42.37 14.57
N ASN A 142 13.39 43.24 15.56
CA ASN A 142 13.53 42.90 16.97
C ASN A 142 12.37 41.97 17.35
N LYS A 143 12.69 40.77 17.84
CA LYS A 143 11.72 39.75 18.25
C LYS A 143 11.14 40.17 19.61
N PRO A 144 9.83 40.49 19.75
CA PRO A 144 9.26 40.60 21.09
C PRO A 144 9.15 39.22 21.73
N ALA A 145 9.32 39.21 23.05
CA ALA A 145 9.43 38.06 23.96
C ALA A 145 8.28 37.06 23.87
#